data_AF-A0A9E4AZL8-F1
#
_entry.id   AF-A0A9E4AZL8-F1
#
_cell.length_a   1.000
_cell.length_b   1.000
_cell.length_c   1.000
_cell.angle_alpha   90.00
_cell.angle_beta   90.00
_cell.angle_gamma   90.00
#
_symmetry.space_group_name_H-M   'P 1'
#
loop_
_entity.id
_entity.type
_entity.pdbx_description
1 polymer ?
#
loop_
_entity_poly.entity_id
_entity_poly.type
_entity_poly.pdbx_seq_one_letter_code
_entity_poly.pdbx_strand_id
1 'polypeptide(L)'
;MSGSNGDKRVIGLYGEMRLAMELHKRGWQVYSAYIDEKFDFVILKSYCENCKTFKNAATREETYINKKGKEATGKTVTQLCETCLQDSLKMLVRFIQVKTSEGVPKKTTKSGEESRKYSFHARIRYHLADSRIFYAWIQVWDEDNVNYYIFKTEDVALFDDLQIISYQITDNQKTTLTINKEGELLTKGTKHDYSAFEEFRDNFDCLEDTIDGDSWK
;
A
#
# COMPACT_ATOMS: atom_id res chain seq x y z
N MET A 1 -22.44 27.10 -3.53
CA MET A 1 -21.35 26.35 -4.17
C MET A 1 -21.59 24.87 -3.92
N SER A 2 -22.21 24.22 -4.90
CA SER A 2 -22.58 22.80 -4.88
C SER A 2 -21.37 21.96 -5.23
N GLY A 3 -20.84 21.21 -4.26
CA GLY A 3 -19.70 20.31 -4.44
C GLY A 3 -20.05 19.14 -5.36
N SER A 4 -19.33 19.03 -6.47
CA SER A 4 -19.44 17.94 -7.42
C SER A 4 -18.68 16.71 -6.88
N ASN A 5 -19.40 15.60 -6.69
CA ASN A 5 -18.82 14.28 -6.41
C ASN A 5 -17.96 13.72 -7.57
N GLY A 6 -17.75 14.49 -8.64
CA GLY A 6 -16.93 14.14 -9.81
C GLY A 6 -15.43 14.30 -9.56
N ASP A 7 -15.00 15.41 -8.94
CA ASP A 7 -13.56 15.70 -8.74
C ASP A 7 -12.88 14.67 -7.82
N LYS A 8 -13.58 14.22 -6.78
CA LYS A 8 -13.02 13.25 -5.83
C LYS A 8 -12.70 11.88 -6.45
N ARG A 9 -13.46 11.45 -7.47
CA ARG A 9 -13.19 10.17 -8.16
C ARG A 9 -11.95 10.28 -9.04
N VAL A 10 -11.76 11.43 -9.68
CA VAL A 10 -10.60 11.69 -10.54
C VAL A 10 -9.32 11.65 -9.71
N ILE A 11 -9.32 12.26 -8.53
CA ILE A 11 -8.16 12.26 -7.62
C ILE A 11 -7.84 10.84 -7.11
N GLY A 12 -8.87 10.04 -6.79
CA GLY A 12 -8.72 8.63 -6.39
C GLY A 12 -7.99 7.79 -7.44
N LEU A 13 -8.55 7.76 -8.66
CA LEU A 13 -7.99 7.06 -9.82
C LEU A 13 -6.58 7.55 -10.16
N TYR A 14 -6.34 8.85 -10.05
CA TYR A 14 -5.03 9.45 -10.31
C TYR A 14 -3.97 9.02 -9.30
N GLY A 15 -4.32 8.97 -8.00
CA GLY A 15 -3.44 8.51 -6.94
C GLY A 15 -3.05 7.03 -7.13
N GLU A 16 -4.04 6.16 -7.35
CA GLU A 16 -3.81 4.73 -7.60
C GLU A 16 -2.88 4.51 -8.81
N MET A 17 -3.16 5.18 -9.94
CA MET A 17 -2.34 5.09 -11.13
C MET A 17 -0.89 5.55 -10.87
N ARG A 18 -0.71 6.63 -10.11
CA ARG A 18 0.62 7.11 -9.74
C ARG A 18 1.39 6.14 -8.87
N LEU A 19 0.75 5.57 -7.86
CA LEU A 19 1.36 4.54 -7.03
C LEU A 19 1.77 3.33 -7.88
N ALA A 20 0.92 2.89 -8.80
CA ALA A 20 1.26 1.80 -9.72
C ALA A 20 2.49 2.13 -10.59
N MET A 21 2.60 3.35 -11.12
CA MET A 21 3.78 3.79 -11.87
C MET A 21 5.04 3.82 -11.00
N GLU A 22 4.93 4.28 -9.77
CA GLU A 22 6.05 4.41 -8.84
C GLU A 22 6.55 3.02 -8.37
N LEU A 23 5.64 2.07 -8.18
CA LEU A 23 5.94 0.66 -7.96
C LEU A 23 6.63 0.03 -9.18
N HIS A 24 6.13 0.29 -10.38
CA HIS A 24 6.75 -0.20 -11.63
C HIS A 24 8.19 0.30 -11.80
N LYS A 25 8.47 1.58 -11.51
CA LYS A 25 9.85 2.13 -11.55
C LYS A 25 10.79 1.40 -10.59
N ARG A 26 10.28 0.88 -9.48
CA ARG A 26 11.03 0.07 -8.49
C ARG A 26 11.15 -1.41 -8.87
N GLY A 27 10.66 -1.79 -10.05
CA GLY A 27 10.73 -3.15 -10.56
C GLY A 27 9.64 -4.08 -10.03
N TRP A 28 8.57 -3.54 -9.46
CA TRP A 28 7.37 -4.32 -9.13
C TRP A 28 6.52 -4.52 -10.38
N GLN A 29 5.97 -5.71 -10.52
CA GLN A 29 4.90 -6.00 -11.47
C GLN A 29 3.58 -5.73 -10.75
N VAL A 30 2.79 -4.79 -11.27
CA VAL A 30 1.54 -4.36 -10.65
C VAL A 30 0.36 -4.96 -11.41
N TYR A 31 -0.53 -5.64 -10.69
CA TYR A 31 -1.75 -6.21 -11.21
C TYR A 31 -2.94 -5.63 -10.45
N SER A 32 -4.03 -5.37 -11.16
CA SER A 32 -5.32 -5.10 -10.50
C SER A 32 -5.80 -6.38 -9.82
N ALA A 33 -6.30 -6.26 -8.59
CA ALA A 33 -6.82 -7.40 -7.85
C ALA A 33 -8.17 -7.85 -8.41
N TYR A 34 -8.16 -8.71 -9.43
CA TYR A 34 -9.38 -9.31 -9.99
C TYR A 34 -10.08 -10.30 -9.04
N ILE A 35 -9.36 -10.79 -8.03
CA ILE A 35 -9.82 -11.89 -7.16
C ILE A 35 -10.62 -11.37 -5.96
N ASP A 36 -10.36 -10.14 -5.50
CA ASP A 36 -11.07 -9.54 -4.38
C ASP A 36 -11.11 -8.01 -4.55
N GLU A 37 -12.31 -7.45 -4.74
CA GLU A 37 -12.59 -6.01 -4.96
C GLU A 37 -12.15 -5.12 -3.78
N LYS A 38 -11.64 -5.72 -2.70
CA LYS A 38 -11.22 -5.04 -1.49
C LYS A 38 -9.72 -4.70 -1.49
N PHE A 39 -8.91 -5.31 -2.36
CA PHE A 39 -7.55 -4.85 -2.64
C PHE A 39 -7.53 -4.05 -3.93
N ASP A 40 -6.69 -3.02 -3.97
CA ASP A 40 -6.55 -2.20 -5.17
C ASP A 40 -5.43 -2.79 -6.06
N PHE A 41 -4.34 -3.28 -5.44
CA PHE A 41 -3.23 -3.91 -6.15
C PHE A 41 -2.80 -5.25 -5.57
N VAL A 42 -2.45 -6.17 -6.47
CA VAL A 42 -1.53 -7.29 -6.19
C VAL A 42 -0.22 -6.97 -6.87
N ILE A 43 0.88 -6.92 -6.12
CA ILE A 43 2.20 -6.66 -6.67
C ILE A 43 3.13 -7.85 -6.49
N LEU A 44 3.99 -8.04 -7.49
CA LEU A 44 4.92 -9.16 -7.57
C LEU A 44 6.33 -8.64 -7.83
N LYS A 45 7.31 -9.18 -7.11
CA LYS A 45 8.74 -9.01 -7.42
C LYS A 45 9.42 -10.37 -7.42
N SER A 46 10.34 -10.58 -8.35
CA SER A 46 11.05 -11.85 -8.51
C SER A 46 12.45 -11.76 -7.93
N TYR A 47 12.84 -12.74 -7.12
CA TYR A 47 14.14 -12.81 -6.44
C TYR A 47 14.96 -14.00 -6.93
N CYS A 48 16.23 -13.76 -7.25
CA CYS A 48 17.17 -14.80 -7.63
C CYS A 48 18.04 -15.20 -6.44
N GLU A 49 18.00 -16.48 -6.05
CA GLU A 49 18.78 -16.97 -4.92
C GLU A 49 20.29 -17.02 -5.17
N ASN A 50 20.71 -17.33 -6.40
CA ASN A 50 22.11 -17.28 -6.78
C ASN A 50 22.66 -15.85 -6.82
N CYS A 51 21.91 -14.90 -7.40
CA CYS A 51 22.37 -13.51 -7.49
C CYS A 51 22.14 -12.70 -6.21
N LYS A 52 21.38 -13.24 -5.26
CA LYS A 52 20.97 -12.57 -4.00
C LYS A 52 20.35 -11.19 -4.21
N THR A 53 19.58 -11.04 -5.28
CA THR A 53 18.95 -9.77 -5.65
C THR A 53 17.68 -10.00 -6.46
N PHE A 54 16.80 -9.00 -6.47
CA PHE A 54 15.63 -8.99 -7.34
C PHE A 54 16.03 -8.88 -8.82
N LYS A 55 15.42 -9.70 -9.67
CA LYS A 55 15.70 -9.84 -11.10
C LYS A 55 14.44 -10.25 -11.87
N ASN A 56 14.37 -9.90 -13.14
CA ASN A 56 13.31 -10.36 -14.02
C ASN A 56 13.59 -11.77 -14.55
N ALA A 57 12.52 -12.37 -15.06
CA ALA A 57 12.56 -13.61 -15.82
C ALA A 57 13.30 -13.42 -17.16
N ALA A 58 14.20 -14.35 -17.48
CA ALA A 58 14.90 -14.38 -18.75
C ALA A 58 13.92 -14.63 -19.90
N THR A 59 14.07 -13.86 -20.98
CA THR A 59 13.34 -14.09 -22.23
C THR A 59 14.25 -14.84 -23.19
N ARG A 60 13.78 -15.99 -23.67
CA ARG A 60 14.46 -16.75 -24.73
C ARG A 60 13.81 -16.43 -26.07
N GLU A 61 14.63 -16.16 -27.06
CA GLU A 61 14.19 -15.98 -28.45
C GLU A 61 14.64 -17.19 -29.26
N GLU A 62 13.70 -17.85 -29.93
CA GLU A 62 13.98 -18.98 -30.82
C GLU A 62 13.39 -18.73 -32.19
N THR A 63 14.18 -19.01 -33.23
CA THR A 63 13.73 -18.96 -34.62
C THR A 63 13.21 -20.33 -35.02
N TYR A 64 12.02 -20.38 -35.63
CA TYR A 64 11.41 -21.61 -36.12
C TYR A 64 10.71 -21.37 -37.46
N ILE A 65 10.50 -22.44 -38.23
CA ILE A 65 9.73 -22.38 -39.47
C ILE A 65 8.24 -22.49 -39.12
N ASN A 66 7.47 -21.46 -39.46
CA ASN A 66 6.03 -21.47 -39.22
C ASN A 66 5.30 -22.38 -40.24
N LYS A 67 3.99 -22.59 -40.02
CA LYS A 67 3.13 -23.42 -40.89
C LYS A 67 3.10 -22.98 -42.37
N LYS A 68 3.58 -21.78 -42.70
CA LYS A 68 3.66 -21.22 -44.06
C LYS A 68 5.05 -21.35 -44.67
N GLY A 69 5.96 -22.10 -44.05
CA GLY A 69 7.33 -22.28 -44.52
C GLY A 69 8.21 -21.03 -44.38
N LYS A 70 7.80 -20.04 -43.59
CA LYS A 70 8.57 -18.82 -43.34
C LYS A 70 9.23 -18.88 -41.97
N GLU A 71 10.45 -18.36 -41.88
CA GLU A 71 11.10 -18.12 -40.59
C GLU A 71 10.25 -17.15 -39.75
N ALA A 72 10.05 -17.52 -38.49
CA ALA A 72 9.37 -16.73 -37.48
C ALA A 72 10.17 -16.81 -36.18
N THR A 73 10.13 -15.75 -35.40
CA THR A 73 10.79 -15.70 -34.09
C THR A 73 9.73 -15.79 -32.99
N GLY A 74 9.86 -16.79 -32.13
CA GLY A 74 9.08 -16.92 -30.91
C GLY A 74 9.85 -16.35 -29.74
N LYS A 75 9.20 -15.50 -28.93
CA LYS A 75 9.72 -15.09 -27.62
C LYS A 75 9.00 -15.89 -26.55
N THR A 76 9.75 -16.51 -25.65
CA THR A 76 9.19 -17.25 -24.51
C THR A 76 9.84 -16.76 -23.23
N VAL A 77 9.00 -16.35 -22.28
CA VAL A 77 9.44 -16.00 -20.93
C VAL A 77 9.71 -17.30 -20.17
N THR A 78 10.90 -17.43 -19.60
CA THR A 78 11.32 -18.59 -18.80
C THR A 78 11.17 -18.30 -17.31
N GLN A 79 11.30 -19.29 -16.44
CA GLN A 79 11.36 -19.06 -14.99
C GLN A 79 12.77 -18.72 -14.48
N LEU A 80 13.75 -18.64 -15.38
CA LEU A 80 15.16 -18.46 -15.03
C LEU A 80 15.47 -16.98 -14.80
N CYS A 81 16.44 -16.70 -13.93
CA CYS A 81 16.98 -15.37 -13.76
C CYS A 81 17.59 -14.82 -15.07
N GLU A 82 17.23 -13.59 -15.46
CA GLU A 82 17.76 -12.89 -16.64
C GLU A 82 19.29 -12.73 -16.65
N THR A 83 19.94 -12.79 -15.48
CA THR A 83 21.39 -12.59 -15.35
C THR A 83 22.15 -13.92 -15.30
N CYS A 84 21.81 -14.83 -14.39
CA CYS A 84 22.57 -16.07 -14.21
C CYS A 84 22.04 -17.27 -15.01
N LEU A 85 20.79 -17.22 -15.48
CA LEU A 85 20.14 -18.28 -16.26
C LEU A 85 20.11 -19.67 -15.57
N GLN A 86 20.34 -19.75 -14.26
CA GLN A 86 20.49 -21.02 -13.53
C GLN A 86 19.26 -21.36 -12.68
N ASP A 87 18.88 -20.47 -11.77
CA ASP A 87 17.83 -20.75 -10.80
C ASP A 87 16.46 -20.25 -11.22
N SER A 88 15.42 -20.99 -10.81
CA SER A 88 14.05 -20.50 -10.83
C SER A 88 13.88 -19.34 -9.85
N LEU A 89 13.31 -18.24 -10.32
CA LEU A 89 13.05 -17.06 -9.50
C LEU A 89 11.99 -17.36 -8.43
N LYS A 90 12.29 -17.02 -7.17
CA LYS A 90 11.29 -17.02 -6.11
C LYS A 90 10.44 -15.75 -6.20
N MET A 91 9.17 -15.86 -5.82
CA MET A 91 8.18 -14.81 -6.01
C MET A 91 7.80 -14.16 -4.68
N LEU A 92 7.95 -12.84 -4.62
CA LEU A 92 7.49 -12.01 -3.52
C LEU A 92 6.15 -11.36 -3.91
N VAL A 93 5.07 -11.79 -3.26
CA VAL A 93 3.72 -11.27 -3.52
C VAL A 93 3.28 -10.37 -2.37
N ARG A 94 2.72 -9.21 -2.70
CA ARG A 94 2.12 -8.27 -1.73
C ARG A 94 0.75 -7.84 -2.19
N PHE A 95 -0.12 -7.57 -1.22
CA PHE A 95 -1.47 -7.06 -1.42
C PHE A 95 -1.53 -5.65 -0.84
N ILE A 96 -1.95 -4.68 -1.65
CA ILE A 96 -2.02 -3.28 -1.23
C ILE A 96 -3.46 -2.80 -1.32
N GLN A 97 -3.95 -2.28 -0.19
CA GLN A 97 -5.16 -1.48 -0.13
C GLN A 97 -4.77 0.01 -0.16
N VAL A 98 -5.35 0.77 -1.07
CA VAL A 98 -5.00 2.15 -1.36
C VAL A 98 -6.10 3.10 -0.91
N LYS A 99 -5.69 4.23 -0.34
CA LYS A 99 -6.56 5.39 -0.15
C LYS A 99 -5.86 6.65 -0.61
N THR A 100 -6.58 7.48 -1.34
CA THR A 100 -6.09 8.77 -1.78
C THR A 100 -6.86 9.89 -1.08
N SER A 101 -6.14 10.93 -0.66
CA SER A 101 -6.73 12.18 -0.17
C SER A 101 -5.94 13.38 -0.66
N GLU A 102 -6.61 14.52 -0.77
CA GLU A 102 -5.95 15.80 -0.98
C GLU A 102 -5.05 16.17 0.21
N GLY A 103 -3.89 16.75 -0.08
CA GLY A 103 -3.01 17.38 0.89
C GLY A 103 -3.67 18.65 1.41
N VAL A 104 -3.62 18.82 2.73
CA VAL A 104 -4.31 19.95 3.37
C VAL A 104 -3.32 20.75 4.19
N PRO A 105 -3.11 22.04 3.87
CA PRO A 105 -2.09 22.83 4.55
C PRO A 105 -2.43 23.02 6.03
N LYS A 106 -1.37 23.16 6.83
CA LYS A 106 -1.48 23.54 8.23
C LYS A 106 -2.18 24.89 8.32
N LYS A 107 -3.09 25.03 9.27
CA LYS A 107 -3.70 26.34 9.56
C LYS A 107 -2.89 26.99 10.66
N THR A 108 -2.47 28.23 10.44
CA THR A 108 -1.93 29.07 11.51
C THR A 108 -3.03 29.30 12.53
N THR A 109 -2.82 28.80 13.75
CA THR A 109 -3.73 29.09 14.85
C THR A 109 -3.56 30.54 15.32
N LYS A 110 -4.52 31.07 16.09
CA LYS A 110 -4.41 32.42 16.66
C LYS A 110 -3.18 32.61 17.56
N SER A 111 -2.56 31.51 18.03
CA SER A 111 -1.34 31.48 18.83
C SER A 111 -0.05 31.40 18.00
N GLY A 112 -0.12 31.41 16.67
CA GLY A 112 1.06 31.32 15.79
C GLY A 112 1.59 29.89 15.59
N GLU A 113 1.01 28.90 16.26
CA GLU A 113 1.37 27.49 16.04
C GLU A 113 0.69 26.95 14.78
N GLU A 114 1.49 26.34 13.90
CA GLU A 114 1.00 25.57 12.77
C GLU A 114 0.69 24.13 13.23
N SER A 115 -0.57 23.87 13.58
CA SER A 115 -1.01 22.50 13.83
C SER A 115 -2.37 22.26 13.20
N ARG A 116 -2.43 21.28 12.28
CA ARG A 116 -3.70 20.79 11.76
C ARG A 116 -3.78 19.31 12.04
N LYS A 117 -4.68 18.97 12.96
CA LYS A 117 -4.93 17.58 13.34
C LYS A 117 -6.06 16.99 12.49
N TYR A 118 -5.89 15.77 12.02
CA TYR A 118 -6.87 15.01 11.24
C TYR A 118 -7.15 13.67 11.90
N SER A 119 -8.34 13.14 11.63
CA SER A 119 -8.72 11.79 12.04
C SER A 119 -8.27 10.81 10.98
N PHE A 120 -7.41 9.87 11.35
CA PHE A 120 -7.01 8.77 10.49
C PHE A 120 -7.93 7.58 10.75
N HIS A 121 -8.58 7.08 9.69
CA HIS A 121 -9.56 6.00 9.79
C HIS A 121 -9.28 4.98 8.69
N ALA A 122 -8.16 4.27 8.81
CA ALA A 122 -7.79 3.22 7.89
C ALA A 122 -8.74 2.04 8.05
N ARG A 123 -9.73 1.93 7.16
CA ARG A 123 -10.62 0.76 7.11
C ARG A 123 -9.92 -0.39 6.41
N ILE A 124 -8.98 -1.04 7.09
CA ILE A 124 -8.36 -2.27 6.58
C ILE A 124 -9.42 -3.37 6.60
N ARG A 125 -9.66 -3.98 5.43
CA ARG A 125 -10.75 -4.96 5.27
C ARG A 125 -10.35 -6.40 5.63
N TYR A 126 -9.12 -6.59 6.11
CA TYR A 126 -8.49 -7.88 6.35
C TYR A 126 -7.76 -7.94 7.69
N HIS A 127 -7.33 -9.14 8.07
CA HIS A 127 -6.63 -9.38 9.32
C HIS A 127 -5.31 -8.60 9.36
N LEU A 128 -5.11 -7.81 10.42
CA LEU A 128 -3.93 -6.96 10.63
C LEU A 128 -2.60 -7.73 10.84
N ALA A 129 -2.61 -9.06 10.75
CA ALA A 129 -1.47 -9.91 11.12
C ALA A 129 -0.88 -10.69 9.91
N ASP A 130 -1.44 -10.51 8.71
CA ASP A 130 -0.82 -11.08 7.51
C ASP A 130 0.26 -10.11 7.00
N SER A 131 1.52 -10.53 7.12
CA SER A 131 2.71 -9.78 6.72
C SER A 131 2.80 -9.46 5.22
N ARG A 132 1.89 -10.02 4.41
CA ARG A 132 1.80 -9.76 2.97
C ARG A 132 0.87 -8.60 2.63
N ILE A 133 0.08 -8.15 3.59
CA ILE A 133 -0.94 -7.13 3.38
C ILE A 133 -0.42 -5.78 3.87
N PHE A 134 -0.54 -4.79 2.99
CA PHE A 134 -0.10 -3.42 3.19
C PHE A 134 -1.25 -2.44 2.96
N TYR A 135 -1.15 -1.30 3.64
CA TYR A 135 -2.02 -0.16 3.43
C TYR A 135 -1.18 0.98 2.86
N ALA A 136 -1.64 1.60 1.77
CA ALA A 136 -1.00 2.77 1.18
C ALA A 136 -1.96 3.95 1.25
N TRP A 137 -1.53 5.01 1.92
CA TRP A 137 -2.23 6.28 1.92
C TRP A 137 -1.46 7.28 1.05
N ILE A 138 -2.12 7.77 0.01
CA ILE A 138 -1.57 8.71 -0.96
C ILE A 138 -2.11 10.09 -0.64
N GLN A 139 -1.21 11.02 -0.38
CA GLN A 139 -1.54 12.41 -0.17
C GLN A 139 -1.12 13.23 -1.39
N VAL A 140 -2.10 13.81 -2.08
CA VAL A 140 -1.88 14.59 -3.31
C VAL A 140 -2.00 16.07 -2.99
N TRP A 141 -0.89 16.81 -3.02
CA TRP A 141 -0.90 18.28 -2.84
C TRP A 141 -1.15 18.99 -4.17
N ASP A 142 -0.48 18.54 -5.22
CA ASP A 142 -0.61 19.00 -6.59
C ASP A 142 -0.12 17.89 -7.54
N GLU A 143 0.03 18.21 -8.83
CA GLU A 143 0.49 17.24 -9.83
C GLU A 143 1.93 16.79 -9.61
N ASP A 144 2.82 17.54 -8.98
CA ASP A 144 4.23 17.12 -8.81
C ASP A 144 4.56 16.73 -7.36
N ASN A 145 3.70 17.10 -6.42
CA ASN A 145 3.89 16.90 -5.00
C ASN A 145 2.89 15.87 -4.45
N VAL A 146 3.35 14.62 -4.39
CA VAL A 146 2.59 13.48 -3.88
C VAL A 146 3.43 12.77 -2.84
N ASN A 147 2.85 12.53 -1.65
CA ASN A 147 3.47 11.72 -0.61
C ASN A 147 2.81 10.35 -0.57
N TYR A 148 3.61 9.30 -0.46
CA TYR A 148 3.13 7.93 -0.30
C TYR A 148 3.41 7.45 1.12
N TYR A 149 2.39 7.27 1.94
CA TYR A 149 2.55 6.66 3.26
C TYR A 149 2.24 5.17 3.14
N ILE A 150 3.25 4.31 3.33
CA ILE A 150 3.13 2.86 3.14
C ILE A 150 3.29 2.17 4.50
N PHE A 151 2.27 1.42 4.89
CA PHE A 151 2.17 0.79 6.20
C PHE A 151 2.10 -0.72 6.04
N LYS A 152 2.77 -1.45 6.93
CA LYS A 152 2.34 -2.81 7.25
C LYS A 152 0.98 -2.70 7.94
N THR A 153 0.11 -3.67 7.72
CA THR A 153 -1.23 -3.61 8.34
C THR A 153 -1.17 -3.63 9.87
N GLU A 154 -0.15 -4.24 10.47
CA GLU A 154 0.10 -4.19 11.91
C GLU A 154 0.42 -2.77 12.43
N ASP A 155 1.14 -1.97 11.65
CA ASP A 155 1.52 -0.59 12.02
C ASP A 155 0.31 0.34 12.02
N VAL A 156 -0.69 0.06 11.18
CA VAL A 156 -1.94 0.82 11.18
C VAL A 156 -2.65 0.75 12.53
N ALA A 157 -2.46 -0.35 13.27
CA ALA A 157 -3.03 -0.46 14.60
C ALA A 157 -2.50 0.64 15.54
N LEU A 158 -1.32 1.24 15.30
CA LEU A 158 -0.81 2.39 16.09
C LEU A 158 -1.77 3.59 16.08
N PHE A 159 -2.67 3.64 15.10
CA PHE A 159 -3.61 4.73 14.87
C PHE A 159 -5.08 4.30 15.02
N ASP A 160 -5.33 3.03 15.36
CA ASP A 160 -6.69 2.54 15.62
C ASP A 160 -7.02 2.61 17.12
N ASP A 161 -8.14 3.27 17.42
CA ASP A 161 -8.73 3.27 18.74
C ASP A 161 -9.62 2.02 18.94
N LEU A 162 -9.52 1.35 20.09
CA LEU A 162 -10.40 0.24 20.45
C LEU A 162 -11.79 0.76 20.82
N GLN A 163 -12.83 0.24 20.16
CA GLN A 163 -14.22 0.53 20.52
C GLN A 163 -14.82 -0.63 21.31
N ILE A 164 -15.14 -0.38 22.58
CA ILE A 164 -15.76 -1.35 23.48
C ILE A 164 -17.23 -0.99 23.64
N ILE A 165 -18.11 -1.96 23.43
CA ILE A 165 -19.54 -1.81 23.74
C ILE A 165 -19.67 -1.72 25.27
N SER A 166 -20.25 -0.63 25.75
CA SER A 166 -20.57 -0.43 27.16
C SER A 166 -22.06 -0.26 27.38
N TYR A 167 -22.52 -0.55 28.58
CA TYR A 167 -23.89 -0.30 28.99
C TYR A 167 -23.89 0.74 30.11
N GLN A 168 -24.66 1.81 29.94
CA GLN A 168 -24.84 2.77 31.02
C GLN A 168 -25.83 2.18 32.03
N ILE A 169 -25.37 1.97 33.27
CA ILE A 169 -26.10 1.27 34.34
C ILE A 169 -27.45 1.95 34.66
N THR A 170 -27.57 3.27 34.43
CA THR A 170 -28.76 4.03 34.80
C THR A 170 -29.92 3.96 33.80
N ASP A 171 -29.67 3.62 32.52
CA ASP A 171 -30.72 3.68 31.48
C ASP A 171 -30.73 2.50 30.49
N ASN A 172 -29.89 1.47 30.71
CA ASN A 172 -29.74 0.34 29.78
C ASN A 172 -29.46 0.77 28.32
N GLN A 173 -28.99 2.00 28.11
CA GLN A 173 -28.62 2.51 26.81
C GLN A 173 -27.26 1.94 26.41
N LYS A 174 -27.22 1.34 25.22
CA LYS A 174 -25.99 0.89 24.58
C LYS A 174 -25.14 2.11 24.26
N THR A 175 -23.96 2.18 24.85
CA THR A 175 -22.95 3.22 24.61
C THR A 175 -21.69 2.56 24.07
N THR A 176 -20.79 3.35 23.50
CA THR A 176 -19.49 2.86 23.03
C THR A 176 -18.41 3.66 23.75
N LEU A 177 -17.54 2.96 24.48
CA LEU A 177 -16.31 3.54 25.02
C LEU A 177 -15.21 3.38 23.98
N THR A 178 -14.54 4.48 23.67
CA THR A 178 -13.36 4.46 22.80
C THR A 178 -12.13 4.54 23.70
N ILE A 179 -11.18 3.63 23.53
CA ILE A 179 -9.96 3.52 24.35
C ILE A 179 -8.77 3.45 23.40
N ASN A 180 -7.69 4.20 23.67
CA ASN A 180 -6.45 4.02 22.91
C ASN A 180 -5.71 2.73 23.30
N LYS A 181 -4.60 2.43 22.63
CA LYS A 181 -3.77 1.25 22.91
C LYS A 181 -3.15 1.26 24.31
N GLU A 182 -2.99 2.45 24.89
CA GLU A 182 -2.43 2.68 26.22
C GLU A 182 -3.48 2.51 27.34
N GLY A 183 -4.75 2.28 27.00
CA GLY A 183 -5.84 2.06 27.96
C GLY A 183 -6.53 3.35 28.44
N GLU A 184 -6.27 4.49 27.80
CA GLU A 184 -6.88 5.78 28.13
C GLU A 184 -8.24 5.97 27.43
N LEU A 185 -9.21 6.48 28.18
CA LEU A 185 -10.56 6.77 27.69
C LEU A 185 -10.58 7.99 26.78
N LEU A 186 -10.97 7.77 25.52
CA LEU A 186 -11.09 8.80 24.50
C LEU A 186 -12.52 9.32 24.41
N THR A 187 -12.72 10.58 24.81
CA THR A 187 -14.01 11.30 24.63
C THR A 187 -14.26 11.73 23.18
N LYS A 188 -13.21 11.78 22.34
CA LYS A 188 -13.23 12.04 20.89
C LYS A 188 -12.10 11.21 20.27
N GLY A 189 -12.30 10.68 19.06
CA GLY A 189 -11.28 9.88 18.37
C GLY A 189 -9.95 10.63 18.23
N THR A 190 -8.86 9.87 18.21
CA THR A 190 -7.50 10.42 18.20
C THR A 190 -7.28 11.27 16.94
N LYS A 191 -6.72 12.47 17.12
CA LYS A 191 -6.38 13.36 16.01
C LYS A 191 -4.86 13.47 15.89
N HIS A 192 -4.35 13.19 14.70
CA HIS A 192 -2.92 13.14 14.41
C HIS A 192 -2.50 14.34 13.54
N ASP A 193 -1.26 14.78 13.71
CA ASP A 193 -0.58 15.68 12.76
C ASP A 193 0.21 14.84 11.75
N TYR A 194 0.55 15.40 10.58
CA TYR A 194 1.34 14.70 9.54
C TYR A 194 2.66 14.15 10.06
N SER A 195 3.27 14.82 11.04
CA SER A 195 4.47 14.33 11.73
C SER A 195 4.33 12.91 12.30
N ALA A 196 3.12 12.47 12.66
CA ALA A 196 2.89 11.12 13.17
C ALA A 196 3.03 10.02 12.10
N PHE A 197 3.11 10.39 10.82
CA PHE A 197 3.19 9.45 9.70
C PHE A 197 4.51 9.55 8.92
N GLU A 198 5.42 10.44 9.33
CA GLU A 198 6.65 10.73 8.59
C GLU A 198 7.55 9.49 8.44
N GLU A 199 7.54 8.58 9.41
CA GLU A 199 8.30 7.32 9.34
C GLU A 199 7.77 6.35 8.26
N PHE A 200 6.51 6.50 7.85
CA PHE A 200 5.88 5.69 6.79
C PHE A 200 5.98 6.38 5.43
N ARG A 201 6.46 7.63 5.39
CA ARG A 201 6.52 8.42 4.17
C ARG A 201 7.59 7.88 3.23
N ASP A 202 7.16 7.63 2.00
CA ASP A 202 7.91 7.06 0.88
C ASP A 202 8.65 5.76 1.26
N ASN A 203 8.13 5.03 2.26
CA ASN A 203 8.70 3.79 2.77
C ASN A 203 8.37 2.59 1.85
N PHE A 204 8.81 2.65 0.60
CA PHE A 204 8.61 1.54 -0.35
C PHE A 204 9.43 0.30 0.00
N ASP A 205 10.53 0.48 0.72
CA ASP A 205 11.46 -0.60 1.08
C ASP A 205 10.77 -1.64 1.99
N CYS A 206 9.79 -1.23 2.81
CA CYS A 206 9.04 -2.17 3.65
C CYS A 206 8.26 -3.22 2.85
N LEU A 207 7.99 -2.99 1.55
CA LEU A 207 7.34 -3.97 0.68
C LEU A 207 8.27 -5.15 0.35
N GLU A 208 9.59 -4.93 0.41
CA GLU A 208 10.63 -5.93 0.16
C GLU A 208 11.09 -6.66 1.44
N ASP A 209 10.57 -6.25 2.60
CA ASP A 209 10.80 -6.93 3.87
C ASP A 209 10.31 -8.37 3.81
N THR A 210 10.97 -9.24 4.57
CA THR A 210 10.83 -10.69 4.46
C THR A 210 9.57 -11.20 5.14
N ILE A 211 8.94 -12.22 4.55
CA ILE A 211 7.88 -13.02 5.21
C ILE A 211 8.57 -14.17 5.93
N ASP A 212 8.24 -14.40 7.21
CA ASP A 212 8.52 -15.64 7.94
C ASP A 212 9.99 -16.10 8.01
N GLY A 213 10.91 -15.18 8.33
CA GLY A 213 12.28 -15.54 8.77
C GLY A 213 13.29 -15.91 7.69
N ASP A 214 12.90 -16.02 6.42
CA ASP A 214 13.85 -16.14 5.30
C ASP A 214 14.33 -14.75 4.89
N SER A 215 15.57 -14.37 5.23
CA SER A 215 16.15 -13.11 4.80
C SER A 215 16.51 -13.16 3.30
N TRP A 216 15.92 -12.25 2.52
CA TRP A 216 16.25 -12.02 1.11
C TRP A 216 17.42 -11.03 0.95
N LYS A 217 18.01 -10.60 2.07
CA LYS A 217 19.23 -9.80 2.17
C LYS A 217 20.30 -10.60 2.89
#